data_AF-X1IZN6-F1
#
_entry.id   AF-X1IZN6-F1
#
_cell.length_a   1.000
_cell.length_b   1.000
_cell.length_c   1.000
_cell.angle_alpha   90.00
_cell.angle_beta   90.00
_cell.angle_gamma   90.00
#
_symmetry.space_group_name_H-M   'P 1'
#
loop_
_entity.id
_entity.type
_entity.pdbx_description
1 polymer ?
#
loop_
_entity_poly.entity_id
_entity_poly.type
_entity_poly.pdbx_seq_one_letter_code
_entity_poly.pdbx_strand_id
1 'polypeptide(L)'
;FPIHMIELCNTTRELLWVISLVGQAISRNTRLSVAIAGELDAGPCTEMVLYEATAYASVGTVSGLNLMAVEVTNNLCLDHCTGMEARMAAEAGHAVATSGMKREDINELVKELLKKYETKIGKAPIGKNFRECYDPETITPSNEYLKIYNNVKKELKEIGLEI
;
A
#
# COMPACT_ATOMS: atom_id res chain seq x y z
N PHE A 1 2.09 -6.19 13.49
CA PHE A 1 2.64 -5.54 12.29
C PHE A 1 4.15 -5.75 12.33
N PRO A 2 4.77 -6.52 11.40
CA PRO A 2 6.22 -6.60 11.34
C PRO A 2 6.77 -5.32 10.72
N ILE A 3 7.84 -4.77 11.26
CA ILE A 3 8.52 -3.58 10.75
C ILE A 3 9.97 -3.91 10.43
N HIS A 4 10.51 -3.32 9.36
CA HIS A 4 11.92 -3.49 9.04
C HIS A 4 12.74 -2.66 10.04
N MET A 5 13.71 -3.28 10.72
CA MET A 5 14.44 -2.65 11.83
C MET A 5 15.22 -1.38 11.41
N ILE A 6 15.64 -1.32 10.14
CA ILE A 6 16.41 -0.20 9.57
C ILE A 6 15.49 0.75 8.82
N GLU A 7 14.84 0.25 7.75
CA GLU A 7 13.99 1.05 6.87
C GLU A 7 12.65 1.52 7.44
N LEU A 8 12.22 0.99 8.59
CA LEU A 8 10.98 1.39 9.29
C LEU A 8 9.67 1.25 8.49
N CYS A 9 9.68 0.54 7.36
CA CYS A 9 8.49 0.19 6.59
C CYS A 9 8.21 -1.32 6.64
N ASN A 10 7.05 -1.76 6.12
CA ASN A 10 6.68 -3.18 6.03
C ASN A 10 6.34 -3.66 4.61
N THR A 11 6.62 -2.80 3.64
CA THR A 11 6.42 -2.98 2.20
C THR A 11 7.66 -3.51 1.50
N THR A 12 8.70 -3.89 2.25
CA THR A 12 9.88 -4.60 1.72
C THR A 12 9.49 -6.01 1.26
N ARG A 13 10.28 -6.57 0.33
CA ARG A 13 10.05 -7.93 -0.21
C ARG A 13 9.92 -8.98 0.88
N GLU A 14 10.81 -8.92 1.86
CA GLU A 14 10.91 -9.86 2.97
C GLU A 14 9.69 -9.75 3.88
N LEU A 15 9.27 -8.53 4.21
CA LEU A 15 8.15 -8.32 5.12
C LEU A 15 6.79 -8.56 4.47
N LEU A 16 6.62 -8.27 3.18
CA LEU A 16 5.45 -8.72 2.44
C LEU A 16 5.33 -10.25 2.46
N TRP A 17 6.45 -10.98 2.30
CA TRP A 17 6.45 -12.44 2.44
C TRP A 17 6.06 -12.88 3.87
N VAL A 18 6.59 -12.23 4.91
CA VAL A 18 6.23 -12.52 6.31
C VAL A 18 4.74 -12.25 6.58
N ILE A 19 4.21 -11.11 6.12
CA ILE A 19 2.79 -10.77 6.25
C ILE A 19 1.93 -11.86 5.59
N SER A 20 2.32 -12.31 4.40
CA SER A 20 1.62 -13.38 3.69
C SER A 20 1.58 -14.68 4.49
N LEU A 21 2.74 -15.14 4.97
CA LEU A 21 2.86 -16.40 5.69
C LEU A 21 2.08 -16.37 7.00
N VAL A 22 2.22 -15.29 7.78
CA VAL A 22 1.52 -15.11 9.06
C VAL A 22 0.02 -15.01 8.84
N GLY A 23 -0.43 -14.22 7.85
CA GLY A 23 -1.83 -14.09 7.52
C GLY A 23 -2.47 -15.43 7.19
N GLN A 24 -1.82 -16.22 6.34
CA GLN A 24 -2.29 -17.56 5.99
C GLN A 24 -2.32 -18.50 7.19
N ALA A 25 -1.29 -18.48 8.04
CA ALA A 25 -1.21 -19.34 9.22
C ALA A 25 -2.34 -19.03 10.20
N ILE A 26 -2.59 -17.75 10.50
CA ILE A 26 -3.64 -17.32 11.43
C ILE A 26 -5.01 -17.64 10.86
N SER A 27 -5.26 -17.28 9.59
CA SER A 27 -6.56 -17.47 8.95
C SER A 27 -6.96 -18.93 8.79
N ARG A 28 -5.98 -19.84 8.60
CA ARG A 28 -6.26 -21.28 8.45
C ARG A 28 -6.38 -22.03 9.77
N ASN A 29 -5.66 -21.60 10.81
CA ASN A 29 -5.49 -22.40 12.03
C ASN A 29 -6.21 -21.80 13.25
N THR A 30 -6.78 -20.60 13.11
CA THR A 30 -7.47 -19.91 14.21
C THR A 30 -8.78 -19.29 13.73
N ARG A 31 -9.56 -18.72 14.66
CA ARG A 31 -10.72 -17.88 14.38
C ARG A 31 -10.49 -16.42 14.77
N LEU A 32 -9.22 -16.02 14.90
CA LEU A 32 -8.87 -14.66 15.29
C LEU A 32 -9.00 -13.74 14.09
N SER A 33 -9.72 -12.63 14.27
CA SER A 33 -9.67 -11.49 13.36
C SER A 33 -8.39 -10.71 13.64
N VAL A 34 -7.46 -10.71 12.69
CA VAL A 34 -6.18 -10.03 12.82
C VAL A 34 -6.08 -8.98 11.74
N ALA A 35 -5.81 -7.75 12.17
CA ALA A 35 -5.56 -6.64 11.29
C ALA A 35 -4.06 -6.39 11.12
N ILE A 36 -3.69 -5.89 9.95
CA ILE A 36 -2.32 -5.44 9.64
C ILE A 36 -2.37 -3.96 9.29
N ALA A 37 -1.37 -3.17 9.67
CA ALA A 37 -1.20 -1.78 9.23
C ALA A 37 -0.20 -1.75 8.08
N GLY A 38 -0.40 -0.85 7.11
CA GLY A 38 0.61 -0.59 6.09
C GLY A 38 1.56 0.48 6.58
N GLU A 39 2.85 0.16 6.71
CA GLU A 39 3.90 1.15 6.98
C GLU A 39 4.69 1.38 5.70
N LEU A 40 4.53 2.56 5.12
CA LEU A 40 5.07 2.91 3.81
C LEU A 40 6.23 3.88 3.97
N ASP A 41 7.26 3.68 3.15
CA ASP A 41 8.46 4.51 3.17
C ASP A 41 8.23 5.83 2.41
N ALA A 42 7.57 5.78 1.24
CA ALA A 42 7.25 6.97 0.48
C ALA A 42 6.11 7.78 1.12
N GLY A 43 6.06 9.07 0.78
CA GLY A 43 5.02 9.97 1.23
C GLY A 43 4.02 10.41 0.16
N PRO A 44 3.07 11.28 0.54
CA PRO A 44 1.93 11.63 -0.30
C PRO A 44 2.30 12.30 -1.61
N CYS A 45 1.38 12.23 -2.57
CA CYS A 45 1.54 12.79 -3.91
C CYS A 45 2.75 12.21 -4.66
N THR A 46 3.06 10.93 -4.44
CA THR A 46 4.08 10.17 -5.16
C THR A 46 3.46 8.89 -5.76
N GLU A 47 4.04 8.36 -6.83
CA GLU A 47 3.61 7.06 -7.36
C GLU A 47 4.02 5.92 -6.43
N MET A 48 5.19 6.04 -5.78
CA MET A 48 5.76 5.01 -4.90
C MET A 48 4.83 4.70 -3.73
N VAL A 49 4.27 5.70 -3.04
CA VAL A 49 3.36 5.47 -1.92
C VAL A 49 2.11 4.71 -2.34
N LEU A 50 1.63 4.92 -3.58
CA LEU A 50 0.47 4.20 -4.10
C LEU A 50 0.82 2.75 -4.47
N TYR A 51 2.02 2.49 -4.99
CA TYR A 51 2.49 1.12 -5.22
C TYR A 51 2.70 0.36 -3.91
N GLU A 52 3.29 0.99 -2.90
CA GLU A 52 3.47 0.41 -1.57
C GLU A 52 2.12 0.11 -0.89
N ALA A 53 1.18 1.06 -0.93
CA ALA A 53 -0.18 0.88 -0.43
C ALA A 53 -0.87 -0.32 -1.09
N THR A 54 -0.74 -0.43 -2.41
CA THR A 54 -1.31 -1.54 -3.19
C THR A 54 -0.67 -2.88 -2.83
N ALA A 55 0.66 -2.93 -2.69
CA ALA A 55 1.39 -4.16 -2.38
C ALA A 55 0.99 -4.72 -1.01
N TYR A 56 1.02 -3.86 0.02
CA TYR A 56 0.59 -4.22 1.37
C TYR A 56 -0.87 -4.68 1.40
N ALA A 57 -1.79 -3.91 0.81
CA ALA A 57 -3.22 -4.22 0.85
C ALA A 57 -3.54 -5.52 0.12
N SER A 58 -2.91 -5.76 -1.03
CA SER A 58 -3.12 -6.97 -1.82
C SER A 58 -2.64 -8.21 -1.08
N VAL A 59 -1.43 -8.14 -0.50
CA VAL A 59 -0.84 -9.25 0.27
C VAL A 59 -1.64 -9.54 1.54
N GLY A 60 -2.01 -8.50 2.29
CA GLY A 60 -2.84 -8.64 3.49
C GLY A 60 -4.16 -9.31 3.17
N THR A 61 -4.86 -8.82 2.15
CA THR A 61 -6.19 -9.30 1.75
C THR A 61 -6.16 -10.76 1.31
N VAL A 62 -5.30 -11.14 0.36
CA VAL A 62 -5.26 -12.52 -0.18
C VAL A 62 -4.81 -13.55 0.87
N SER A 63 -4.16 -13.07 1.92
CA SER A 63 -3.68 -13.90 3.04
C SER A 63 -4.73 -14.05 4.15
N GLY A 64 -5.87 -13.36 4.05
CA GLY A 64 -6.99 -13.43 4.99
C GLY A 64 -6.89 -12.45 6.16
N LEU A 65 -6.04 -11.43 6.07
CA LEU A 65 -5.92 -10.38 7.10
C LEU A 65 -6.93 -9.26 6.86
N ASN A 66 -7.36 -8.61 7.94
CA ASN A 66 -8.08 -7.35 7.86
C ASN A 66 -7.09 -6.19 7.62
N LEU A 67 -7.49 -5.20 6.83
CA LEU A 67 -6.67 -4.03 6.56
C LEU A 67 -6.96 -2.91 7.57
N MET A 68 -5.91 -2.33 8.13
CA MET A 68 -5.96 -0.99 8.70
C MET A 68 -5.58 0.03 7.61
N ALA A 69 -5.71 1.31 7.92
CA ALA A 69 -5.19 2.37 7.08
C ALA A 69 -3.65 2.27 6.96
N VAL A 70 -3.08 3.18 6.17
CA VAL A 70 -1.65 3.26 5.95
C VAL A 70 -1.04 4.42 6.73
N GLU A 71 0.15 4.19 7.26
CA GLU A 71 1.07 5.20 7.76
C GLU A 71 2.17 5.38 6.71
N VAL A 72 2.54 6.63 6.41
CA VAL A 72 3.43 6.95 5.29
C VAL A 72 4.61 7.79 5.78
N THR A 73 5.67 7.92 4.99
CA THR A 73 6.93 8.57 5.41
C THR A 73 7.53 8.01 6.70
N ASN A 74 7.35 6.70 6.94
CA ASN A 74 7.74 6.03 8.19
C ASN A 74 7.16 6.68 9.46
N ASN A 75 6.07 7.45 9.32
CA ASN A 75 5.46 8.25 10.38
C ASN A 75 6.44 9.28 11.01
N LEU A 76 7.42 9.76 10.24
CA LEU A 76 8.45 10.70 10.70
C LEU A 76 8.22 12.15 10.23
N CYS A 77 7.38 12.37 9.21
CA CYS A 77 7.21 13.69 8.60
C CYS A 77 5.85 14.30 8.96
N LEU A 78 5.89 15.46 9.62
CA LEU A 78 4.70 16.22 10.00
C LEU A 78 3.84 16.56 8.77
N ASP A 79 2.52 16.38 8.88
CA ASP A 79 1.52 16.68 7.86
C ASP A 79 1.69 15.95 6.52
N HIS A 80 2.57 14.95 6.42
CA HIS A 80 2.74 14.14 5.21
C HIS A 80 1.83 12.90 5.25
N CYS A 81 0.53 13.09 5.47
CA CYS A 81 -0.45 12.01 5.39
C CYS A 81 -1.78 12.53 4.83
N THR A 82 -2.44 11.75 3.96
CA THR A 82 -3.71 12.14 3.35
C THR A 82 -4.66 10.97 3.16
N GLY A 83 -5.88 11.26 2.70
CA GLY A 83 -6.87 10.24 2.39
C GLY A 83 -6.59 9.46 1.10
N MET A 84 -5.69 9.92 0.21
CA MET A 84 -5.43 9.28 -1.07
C MET A 84 -4.69 7.94 -0.91
N GLU A 85 -3.70 7.87 -0.03
CA GLU A 85 -2.95 6.64 0.24
C GLU A 85 -3.87 5.57 0.86
N ALA A 86 -4.72 5.96 1.82
CA ALA A 86 -5.73 5.07 2.39
C ALA A 86 -6.78 4.62 1.36
N ARG A 87 -7.19 5.52 0.45
CA ARG A 87 -8.10 5.18 -0.65
C ARG A 87 -7.50 4.11 -1.56
N MET A 88 -6.23 4.26 -1.95
CA MET A 88 -5.55 3.27 -2.78
C MET A 88 -5.50 1.89 -2.11
N ALA A 89 -5.10 1.84 -0.83
CA ALA A 89 -5.08 0.60 -0.08
C ALA A 89 -6.48 -0.05 0.02
N ALA A 90 -7.52 0.76 0.25
CA ALA A 90 -8.89 0.26 0.34
C ALA A 90 -9.42 -0.24 -1.02
N GLU A 91 -9.19 0.49 -2.11
CA GLU A 91 -9.58 0.08 -3.47
C GLU A 91 -8.87 -1.21 -3.89
N ALA A 92 -7.55 -1.30 -3.68
CA ALA A 92 -6.76 -2.50 -3.95
C ALA A 92 -7.22 -3.70 -3.13
N GLY A 93 -7.38 -3.52 -1.81
CA GLY A 93 -7.87 -4.57 -0.93
C GLY A 93 -9.28 -5.04 -1.30
N HIS A 94 -10.18 -4.12 -1.63
CA HIS A 94 -11.52 -4.46 -2.10
C HIS A 94 -11.49 -5.27 -3.39
N ALA A 95 -10.73 -4.82 -4.40
CA ALA A 95 -10.61 -5.52 -5.67
C ALA A 95 -10.05 -6.93 -5.48
N VAL A 96 -9.00 -7.11 -4.68
CA VAL A 96 -8.44 -8.43 -4.38
C VAL A 96 -9.45 -9.33 -3.66
N ALA A 97 -10.23 -8.78 -2.73
CA ALA A 97 -11.25 -9.55 -2.02
C ALA A 97 -12.39 -10.03 -2.93
N THR A 98 -12.73 -9.26 -3.98
CA THR A 98 -13.87 -9.56 -4.86
C THR A 98 -13.49 -10.21 -6.19
N SER A 99 -12.22 -10.16 -6.60
CA SER A 99 -11.77 -10.62 -7.92
C SER A 99 -11.67 -12.14 -8.05
N GLY A 100 -11.62 -12.87 -6.93
CA GLY A 100 -11.31 -14.30 -6.93
C GLY A 100 -9.85 -14.62 -7.26
N MET A 101 -8.97 -13.61 -7.26
CA MET A 101 -7.52 -13.79 -7.42
C MET A 101 -6.97 -14.72 -6.35
N LYS A 102 -6.07 -15.61 -6.76
CA LYS A 102 -5.36 -16.52 -5.87
C LYS A 102 -4.07 -15.88 -5.37
N ARG A 103 -3.45 -16.53 -4.39
CA ARG A 103 -2.18 -16.06 -3.82
C ARG A 103 -1.07 -16.03 -4.85
N GLU A 104 -1.10 -16.96 -5.79
CA GLU A 104 -0.15 -17.03 -6.91
C GLU A 104 -0.30 -15.82 -7.84
N ASP A 105 -1.54 -15.40 -8.14
CA ASP A 105 -1.81 -14.22 -8.97
C ASP A 105 -1.31 -12.94 -8.28
N ILE A 106 -1.60 -12.79 -6.98
CA ILE A 106 -1.14 -11.66 -6.17
C ILE A 106 0.38 -11.67 -6.00
N ASN A 107 1.02 -12.84 -5.94
CA ASN A 107 2.48 -12.94 -5.87
C ASN A 107 3.14 -12.38 -7.13
N GLU A 108 2.61 -12.67 -8.32
CA GLU A 108 3.15 -12.08 -9.57
C GLU A 108 2.86 -10.59 -9.65
N LEU A 109 1.65 -10.13 -9.27
CA LEU A 109 1.32 -8.71 -9.17
C LEU A 109 2.31 -7.95 -8.27
N VAL A 110 2.58 -8.48 -7.07
CA VAL A 110 3.47 -7.84 -6.09
C VAL A 110 4.91 -7.84 -6.57
N LYS A 111 5.37 -8.85 -7.32
CA LYS A 111 6.69 -8.82 -7.96
C LYS A 111 6.80 -7.67 -8.98
N GLU A 112 5.76 -7.42 -9.77
CA GLU A 112 5.75 -6.27 -10.69
C GLU A 112 5.75 -4.93 -9.96
N LEU A 113 5.04 -4.83 -8.83
CA LEU A 113 5.07 -3.64 -7.97
C LEU A 113 6.46 -3.43 -7.35
N LEU A 114 7.08 -4.48 -6.80
CA LEU A 114 8.41 -4.41 -6.20
C LEU A 114 9.46 -3.88 -7.18
N LYS A 115 9.41 -4.25 -8.46
CA LYS A 115 10.32 -3.69 -9.49
C LYS A 115 10.26 -2.16 -9.59
N LYS A 116 9.12 -1.54 -9.22
CA LYS A 116 8.92 -0.08 -9.31
C LYS A 116 9.52 0.69 -8.12
N TYR A 117 9.65 0.05 -6.96
CA TYR A 117 10.01 0.74 -5.73
C TYR A 117 11.06 0.07 -4.82
N GLU A 118 11.29 -1.23 -4.90
CA GLU A 118 12.09 -1.94 -3.88
C GLU A 118 13.54 -1.43 -3.77
N THR A 119 14.11 -0.96 -4.88
CA THR A 119 15.47 -0.39 -4.93
C THR A 119 15.57 1.02 -4.35
N LYS A 120 14.43 1.65 -4.03
CA LYS A 120 14.33 3.02 -3.49
C LYS A 120 14.00 3.02 -2.00
N ILE A 121 13.71 1.88 -1.40
CA ILE A 121 13.48 1.77 0.05
C ILE A 121 14.69 2.33 0.80
N GLY A 122 14.44 3.11 1.86
CA GLY A 122 15.42 3.87 2.63
C GLY A 122 15.81 5.21 2.00
N LYS A 123 15.36 5.47 0.77
CA LYS A 123 15.57 6.71 0.00
C LYS A 123 14.30 7.13 -0.73
N ALA A 124 13.14 6.71 -0.22
CA ALA A 124 11.86 6.99 -0.84
C ALA A 124 11.59 8.49 -0.91
N PRO A 125 10.82 8.95 -1.92
CA PRO A 125 10.41 10.35 -1.97
C PRO A 125 9.48 10.67 -0.80
N ILE A 126 9.84 11.67 0.01
CA ILE A 126 9.02 12.19 1.12
C ILE A 126 7.69 12.75 0.62
N GLY A 127 7.63 13.17 -0.65
CA GLY A 127 6.39 13.65 -1.25
C GLY A 127 6.03 15.05 -0.79
N LYS A 128 4.73 15.30 -0.66
CA LYS A 128 4.15 16.61 -0.31
C LYS A 128 3.36 16.51 0.98
N ASN A 129 3.35 17.57 1.77
CA ASN A 129 2.46 17.65 2.92
C ASN A 129 1.00 17.86 2.46
N PHE A 130 0.05 17.68 3.37
CA PHE A 130 -1.38 17.79 3.11
C PHE A 130 -1.74 19.11 2.41
N ARG A 131 -1.23 20.26 2.87
CA ARG A 131 -1.57 21.58 2.29
C ARG A 131 -0.99 21.79 0.89
N GLU A 132 0.05 21.05 0.52
CA GLU A 132 0.68 21.12 -0.80
C GLU A 132 -0.01 20.21 -1.83
N CYS A 133 -0.72 19.17 -1.37
CA CYS A 133 -1.39 18.21 -2.25
C CYS A 133 -2.92 18.13 -2.07
N TYR A 134 -3.50 18.96 -1.20
CA TYR A 134 -4.93 19.14 -1.02
C TYR A 134 -5.31 20.62 -0.97
N ASP A 135 -6.55 20.91 -1.38
CA ASP A 135 -7.23 22.14 -1.02
C ASP A 135 -7.76 22.02 0.43
N PRO A 136 -7.25 22.82 1.39
CA PRO A 136 -7.63 22.73 2.79
C PRO A 136 -9.03 23.30 3.09
N GLU A 137 -9.63 24.09 2.18
CA GLU A 137 -10.99 24.62 2.37
C GLU A 137 -12.03 23.58 1.96
N THR A 138 -11.80 22.89 0.84
CA THR A 138 -12.73 21.89 0.31
C THR A 138 -12.39 20.45 0.72
N ILE A 139 -11.20 20.21 1.28
CA ILE A 139 -10.67 18.89 1.62
C ILE A 139 -10.66 17.97 0.39
N THR A 140 -10.22 18.52 -0.76
CA THR A 140 -10.11 17.76 -2.01
C THR A 140 -8.66 17.62 -2.47
N PRO A 141 -8.25 16.46 -3.04
CA PRO A 141 -6.91 16.29 -3.56
C PRO A 141 -6.65 17.23 -4.73
N SER A 142 -5.40 17.69 -4.87
CA SER A 142 -4.98 18.52 -6.00
C SER A 142 -5.09 17.75 -7.33
N ASN A 143 -5.19 18.50 -8.43
CA ASN A 143 -5.18 17.91 -9.78
C ASN A 143 -3.91 17.10 -10.06
N GLU A 144 -2.78 17.47 -9.45
CA GLU A 144 -1.52 16.73 -9.54
C GLU A 144 -1.66 15.36 -8.87
N TYR A 145 -2.18 15.30 -7.65
CA TYR A 145 -2.33 14.03 -6.97
C TYR A 145 -3.36 13.15 -7.69
N LEU A 146 -4.48 13.72 -8.16
CA LEU A 146 -5.45 12.99 -8.97
C LEU A 146 -4.82 12.41 -10.26
N LYS A 147 -3.93 13.16 -10.91
CA LYS A 147 -3.22 12.67 -12.10
C LYS A 147 -2.29 11.50 -11.78
N ILE A 148 -1.49 11.61 -10.72
CA ILE A 148 -0.63 10.52 -10.23
C ILE A 148 -1.48 9.29 -9.91
N TYR A 149 -2.57 9.48 -9.17
CA TYR A 149 -3.50 8.42 -8.78
C TYR A 149 -4.08 7.69 -10.00
N ASN A 150 -4.61 8.44 -10.97
CA ASN A 150 -5.19 7.86 -12.19
C ASN A 150 -4.16 7.13 -13.05
N ASN A 151 -2.93 7.65 -13.13
CA ASN A 151 -1.84 6.98 -13.83
C ASN A 151 -1.50 5.64 -13.16
N VAL A 152 -1.35 5.63 -11.83
CA VAL A 152 -1.09 4.39 -11.07
C VAL A 152 -2.23 3.39 -11.25
N LYS A 153 -3.50 3.81 -11.18
CA LYS A 153 -4.65 2.91 -11.45
C LYS A 153 -4.60 2.29 -12.84
N LYS A 154 -4.22 3.07 -13.86
CA LYS A 154 -4.04 2.55 -15.21
C LYS A 154 -2.94 1.49 -15.27
N GLU A 155 -1.79 1.75 -14.65
CA GLU A 155 -0.69 0.78 -14.59
C GLU A 155 -1.09 -0.49 -13.83
N LEU A 156 -1.82 -0.36 -12.71
CA LEU A 156 -2.35 -1.48 -11.95
C LEU A 156 -3.28 -2.36 -12.79
N LYS A 157 -4.14 -1.73 -13.60
CA LYS A 157 -4.99 -2.45 -14.56
C LYS A 157 -4.17 -3.20 -15.60
N GLU A 158 -3.08 -2.62 -16.11
CA GLU A 158 -2.19 -3.26 -17.08
C GLU A 158 -1.45 -4.49 -16.49
N ILE A 159 -1.17 -4.50 -15.18
CA ILE A 159 -0.54 -5.63 -14.48
C ILE A 159 -1.55 -6.57 -13.80
N GLY A 160 -2.85 -6.43 -14.08
CA GLY A 160 -3.88 -7.41 -13.72
C GLY A 160 -4.71 -7.10 -12.47
N LEU A 161 -4.62 -5.89 -11.91
CA LEU A 161 -5.47 -5.42 -10.81
C LEU A 161 -6.43 -4.31 -11.30
N GLU A 162 -7.71 -4.65 -11.46
CA GLU A 162 -8.73 -3.68 -11.89
C GLU A 162 -9.31 -2.94 -10.67
N ILE A 163 -8.95 -1.65 -10.56
CA ILE A 163 -9.47 -0.70 -9.56
C ILE A 163 -9.90 0.60 -10.20
#